data_AF-A0AA39TXR6-F1
#
_entry.id   AF-A0AA39TXR6-F1
#
_cell.length_a   1.000
_cell.length_b   1.000
_cell.length_c   1.000
_cell.angle_alpha   90.00
_cell.angle_beta   90.00
_cell.angle_gamma   90.00
#
_symmetry.space_group_name_H-M   'P 1'
#
loop_
_entity.id
_entity.type
_entity.pdbx_description
1 polymer ?
#
loop_
_entity_poly.entity_id
_entity_poly.type
_entity_poly.pdbx_seq_one_letter_code
_entity_poly.pdbx_strand_id
1 'polypeptide(L)'
;RKVFYCAGVNDLWFANNQHNKWKYHFSLCLHSGIDPFTGILKWMQVWWNNSNPILICLYYLDVVEHTRHSPVFTQSDMGNENGNLARVHSFLCQWADKNLDNTLQHHWMAEKKNIPSEIIWSVFHTHFSFGYEGIFQFGIEQGWYDLKVPLEAYISSL
;
A
#
# COMPACT_ATOMS: atom_id res chain seq x y z
N ARG A 1 12.78 4.77 -22.09
CA ARG A 1 12.68 4.00 -20.82
C ARG A 1 12.54 5.01 -19.70
N LYS A 2 11.47 4.96 -18.88
CA LYS A 2 11.38 5.85 -17.70
C LYS A 2 12.42 5.38 -16.67
N VAL A 3 13.15 6.31 -16.05
CA VAL A 3 14.18 6.01 -15.05
C VAL A 3 13.71 6.57 -13.71
N PHE A 4 13.84 5.76 -12.66
CA PHE A 4 13.52 6.12 -11.28
C PHE A 4 14.81 6.12 -10.45
N TYR A 5 14.99 7.12 -9.61
CA TYR A 5 16.19 7.29 -8.76
C TYR A 5 15.78 7.32 -7.29
N CYS A 6 16.55 6.65 -6.45
CA CYS A 6 16.39 6.61 -4.99
C CYS A 6 17.79 6.59 -4.37
N ALA A 7 18.00 7.37 -3.30
CA ALA A 7 19.34 7.62 -2.76
C ALA A 7 19.89 6.44 -1.95
N GLY A 8 19.02 5.58 -1.42
CA GLY A 8 19.45 4.46 -0.57
C GLY A 8 18.31 3.64 0.02
N VAL A 9 18.70 2.70 0.89
CA VAL A 9 17.76 1.88 1.68
C VAL A 9 16.93 2.77 2.59
N ASN A 10 15.62 2.56 2.63
CA ASN A 10 14.67 3.36 3.40
C ASN A 10 14.72 4.88 3.10
N ASP A 11 15.27 5.28 1.94
CA ASP A 11 15.15 6.68 1.50
C ASP A 11 13.69 7.01 1.16
N LEU A 12 13.01 6.09 0.46
CA LEU A 12 11.63 6.27 0.05
C LEU A 12 10.87 4.96 0.13
N TRP A 13 9.71 4.94 0.80
CA TRP A 13 8.77 3.82 0.66
C TRP A 13 7.57 4.23 -0.17
N PHE A 14 7.25 3.39 -1.15
CA PHE A 14 6.08 3.54 -1.99
C PHE A 14 4.92 2.79 -1.37
N ALA A 15 3.83 3.49 -1.09
CA ALA A 15 2.55 2.89 -0.78
C ALA A 15 1.72 2.81 -2.06
N ASN A 16 1.45 1.59 -2.51
CA ASN A 16 0.61 1.32 -3.65
C ASN A 16 -0.74 0.77 -3.19
N ASN A 17 -1.79 1.51 -3.51
CA ASN A 17 -3.17 1.10 -3.26
C ASN A 17 -3.94 0.75 -4.56
N GLN A 18 -3.21 0.63 -5.66
CA GLN A 18 -3.80 0.29 -6.94
C GLN A 18 -3.75 -1.22 -7.15
N HIS A 19 -4.81 -1.91 -6.78
CA HIS A 19 -5.28 -2.97 -7.66
C HIS A 19 -6.76 -3.34 -7.59
N ASN A 20 -7.59 -2.61 -8.35
CA ASN A 20 -9.02 -2.91 -8.54
C ASN A 20 -9.30 -4.15 -9.44
N LYS A 21 -8.31 -4.82 -10.04
CA LYS A 21 -8.66 -5.88 -11.03
C LYS A 21 -9.27 -7.12 -10.39
N TRP A 22 -8.89 -7.44 -9.15
CA TRP A 22 -9.55 -8.50 -8.39
C TRP A 22 -10.90 -8.07 -7.82
N LYS A 23 -11.20 -6.77 -7.79
CA LYS A 23 -12.46 -6.24 -7.26
C LYS A 23 -13.65 -6.71 -8.07
N TYR A 24 -13.49 -6.88 -9.38
CA TYR A 24 -14.57 -7.32 -10.27
C TYR A 24 -14.91 -8.80 -10.13
N HIS A 25 -13.92 -9.66 -9.91
CA HIS A 25 -14.12 -11.12 -9.85
C HIS A 25 -14.25 -11.65 -8.43
N PHE A 26 -13.52 -11.07 -7.49
CA PHE A 26 -13.37 -11.55 -6.12
C PHE A 26 -13.82 -10.54 -5.06
N SER A 27 -14.18 -9.32 -5.45
CA SER A 27 -14.51 -8.22 -4.52
C SER A 27 -13.38 -7.87 -3.54
N LEU A 28 -12.15 -8.23 -3.89
CA LEU A 28 -10.94 -8.00 -3.11
C LEU A 28 -9.98 -7.06 -3.83
N CYS A 29 -9.20 -6.33 -3.05
CA CYS A 29 -8.19 -5.39 -3.50
C CYS A 29 -6.84 -5.75 -2.87
N LEU A 30 -5.76 -5.53 -3.62
CA LEU A 30 -4.40 -5.73 -3.12
C LEU A 30 -3.78 -4.38 -2.73
N HIS A 31 -3.29 -4.31 -1.50
CA HIS A 31 -2.50 -3.24 -0.94
C HIS A 31 -1.05 -3.70 -0.87
N SER A 32 -0.11 -2.86 -1.29
CA SER A 32 1.31 -3.21 -1.19
C SER A 32 2.16 -1.99 -0.89
N GLY A 33 3.27 -2.22 -0.20
CA GLY A 33 4.30 -1.22 0.02
C GLY A 33 5.66 -1.76 -0.34
N ILE A 34 6.52 -0.94 -0.92
CA ILE A 34 7.86 -1.36 -1.32
C ILE A 34 8.91 -0.31 -0.97
N ASP A 35 10.11 -0.78 -0.71
CA ASP A 35 11.32 0.01 -0.83
C ASP A 35 11.92 -0.23 -2.23
N PRO A 36 11.90 0.77 -3.13
CA PRO A 36 12.32 0.64 -4.52
C PRO A 36 13.83 0.49 -4.66
N PHE A 37 14.62 0.86 -3.65
CA PHE A 37 16.07 0.73 -3.68
C PHE A 37 16.47 -0.73 -3.42
N THR A 38 15.86 -1.34 -2.41
CA THR A 38 16.12 -2.75 -2.07
C THR A 38 15.31 -3.74 -2.90
N GLY A 39 14.17 -3.30 -3.45
CA GLY A 39 13.19 -4.17 -4.09
C GLY A 39 12.38 -5.01 -3.09
N ILE A 40 12.52 -4.77 -1.79
CA ILE A 40 11.84 -5.53 -0.74
C ILE A 40 10.44 -4.97 -0.51
N LEU A 41 9.44 -5.83 -0.62
CA LEU A 41 8.07 -5.55 -0.20
C LEU A 41 8.04 -5.35 1.31
N LYS A 42 7.55 -4.20 1.73
CA LYS A 42 7.35 -3.83 3.13
C LYS A 42 6.05 -4.42 3.67
N TRP A 43 5.00 -4.37 2.87
CA TRP A 43 3.75 -5.10 3.13
C TRP A 43 3.09 -5.54 1.83
N MET A 44 2.27 -6.58 1.93
CA MET A 44 1.38 -7.04 0.86
C MET A 44 0.15 -7.63 1.54
N GLN A 45 -0.99 -6.95 1.43
CA GLN A 45 -2.21 -7.27 2.16
C GLN A 45 -3.41 -7.25 1.21
N VAL A 46 -4.33 -8.20 1.38
CA VAL A 46 -5.55 -8.29 0.59
C VAL A 46 -6.72 -7.83 1.45
N TRP A 47 -7.53 -6.90 0.94
CA TRP A 47 -8.69 -6.39 1.66
C TRP A 47 -9.84 -6.00 0.73
N TRP A 48 -11.05 -5.94 1.26
CA TRP A 48 -12.28 -5.61 0.54
C TRP A 48 -12.34 -4.19 -0.01
N ASN A 49 -11.75 -3.24 0.71
CA ASN A 49 -11.81 -1.82 0.42
C ASN A 49 -10.40 -1.25 0.15
N ASN A 50 -10.28 -0.50 -0.94
CA ASN A 50 -9.08 0.22 -1.33
C ASN A 50 -9.22 1.74 -1.18
N SER A 51 -10.28 2.23 -0.56
CA SER A 51 -10.50 3.67 -0.34
C SER A 51 -10.51 4.04 1.14
N ASN A 52 -10.20 3.09 2.04
CA ASN A 52 -10.14 3.37 3.47
C ASN A 52 -8.72 3.83 3.87
N PRO A 53 -8.54 5.10 4.28
CA PRO A 53 -7.23 5.62 4.65
C PRO A 53 -6.67 5.04 5.94
N ILE A 54 -7.52 4.49 6.80
CA ILE A 54 -7.11 3.85 8.06
C ILE A 54 -6.31 2.59 7.75
N LEU A 55 -6.74 1.77 6.79
CA LEU A 55 -6.10 0.48 6.47
C LEU A 55 -4.65 0.64 6.02
N ILE A 56 -4.41 1.55 5.08
CA ILE A 56 -3.04 1.80 4.57
C ILE A 56 -2.14 2.32 5.69
N CYS A 57 -2.69 3.21 6.52
CA CYS A 57 -1.97 3.75 7.66
C CYS A 57 -1.62 2.65 8.66
N LEU A 58 -2.54 1.73 8.94
CA LEU A 58 -2.31 0.58 9.81
C LEU A 58 -1.24 -0.35 9.25
N TYR A 59 -1.30 -0.72 7.97
CA TYR A 59 -0.27 -1.56 7.35
C TYR A 59 1.12 -0.94 7.41
N TYR A 60 1.20 0.38 7.19
CA TYR A 60 2.45 1.11 7.34
C TYR A 60 2.96 1.10 8.79
N LEU A 61 2.09 1.42 9.75
CA LEU A 61 2.45 1.45 11.17
C LEU A 61 2.89 0.07 11.68
N ASP A 62 2.20 -0.98 11.26
CA ASP A 62 2.53 -2.36 11.58
C ASP A 62 3.94 -2.71 11.12
N VAL A 63 4.32 -2.33 9.89
CA VAL A 63 5.68 -2.52 9.38
C VAL A 63 6.70 -1.71 10.17
N VAL A 64 6.40 -0.44 10.48
CA VAL A 64 7.33 0.41 11.27
C VAL A 64 7.53 -0.17 12.67
N GLU A 65 6.48 -0.66 13.32
CA GLU A 65 6.56 -1.28 14.63
C GLU A 65 7.36 -2.59 14.60
N HIS A 66 7.12 -3.44 13.61
CA HIS A 66 7.83 -4.71 13.44
C HIS A 66 9.30 -4.52 13.07
N THR A 67 9.59 -3.63 12.12
CA THR A 67 10.95 -3.44 11.62
C THR A 67 11.77 -2.47 12.49
N ARG A 68 11.11 -1.66 13.34
CA ARG A 68 11.71 -0.59 14.14
C ARG A 68 12.42 0.49 13.33
N HIS A 69 12.12 0.58 12.04
CA HIS A 69 12.66 1.59 11.13
C HIS A 69 11.53 2.19 10.29
N SER A 70 11.70 3.45 9.90
CA SER A 70 10.80 4.19 9.02
C SER A 70 11.61 4.73 7.85
N PRO A 71 11.01 4.97 6.67
CA PRO A 71 11.69 5.66 5.60
C PRO A 71 11.93 7.13 5.94
N VAL A 72 12.74 7.81 5.13
CA VAL A 72 12.87 9.28 5.17
C VAL A 72 11.62 9.93 4.58
N PHE A 73 11.18 9.41 3.43
CA PHE A 73 9.95 9.85 2.76
C PHE A 73 9.02 8.68 2.47
N THR A 74 7.73 8.98 2.41
CA THR A 74 6.74 8.09 1.79
C THR A 74 6.26 8.67 0.47
N GLN A 75 5.81 7.83 -0.45
CA GLN A 75 5.26 8.27 -1.74
C GLN A 75 4.02 7.49 -2.11
N SER A 76 3.03 8.18 -2.66
CA SER A 76 1.79 7.58 -3.13
C SER A 76 1.12 8.39 -4.24
N ASP A 77 0.08 7.83 -4.85
CA ASP A 77 -0.77 8.56 -5.79
C ASP A 77 -1.62 9.60 -5.04
N MET A 78 -2.13 10.62 -5.75
CA MET A 78 -2.98 11.71 -5.20
C MET A 78 -4.34 11.28 -4.62
N GLY A 79 -4.54 10.00 -4.31
CA GLY A 79 -5.75 9.48 -3.70
C GLY A 79 -5.89 9.89 -2.24
N ASN A 80 -7.13 10.21 -1.81
CA ASN A 80 -7.44 10.60 -0.44
C ASN A 80 -7.13 9.49 0.57
N GLU A 81 -7.14 8.23 0.13
CA GLU A 81 -6.79 7.06 0.91
C GLU A 81 -5.39 7.15 1.56
N ASN A 82 -4.44 7.86 0.94
CA ASN A 82 -3.07 7.92 1.45
C ASN A 82 -2.86 9.12 2.38
N GLY A 83 -3.90 9.92 2.61
CA GLY A 83 -3.81 11.14 3.42
C GLY A 83 -3.41 10.87 4.86
N ASN A 84 -3.91 9.79 5.46
CA ASN A 84 -3.54 9.42 6.84
C ASN A 84 -2.10 8.93 6.92
N LEU A 85 -1.65 8.13 5.94
CA LEU A 85 -0.24 7.73 5.83
C LEU A 85 0.67 8.96 5.78
N ALA A 86 0.38 9.92 4.89
CA ALA A 86 1.19 11.13 4.73
C ALA A 86 1.26 11.95 6.04
N ARG A 87 0.13 12.11 6.74
CA ARG A 87 0.05 12.83 8.02
C ARG A 87 0.81 12.12 9.12
N VAL A 88 0.54 10.82 9.33
CA VAL A 88 1.16 10.03 10.39
C VAL A 88 2.66 9.92 10.19
N HIS A 89 3.11 9.66 8.97
CA HIS A 89 4.53 9.59 8.67
C HIS A 89 5.23 10.95 8.91
N SER A 90 4.65 12.05 8.44
CA SER A 90 5.22 13.39 8.68
C SER A 90 5.28 13.70 10.18
N PHE A 91 4.24 13.35 10.93
CA PHE A 91 4.23 13.50 12.39
C PHE A 91 5.34 12.69 13.07
N LEU A 92 5.52 11.42 12.70
CA LEU A 92 6.58 10.57 13.27
C LEU A 92 7.98 11.13 12.99
N CYS A 93 8.23 11.60 11.77
CA CYS A 93 9.49 12.24 11.42
C CYS A 93 9.73 13.54 12.21
N GLN A 94 8.71 14.40 12.34
CA GLN A 94 8.77 15.64 13.14
C GLN A 94 8.93 15.38 14.64
N TRP A 95 8.37 14.28 15.12
CA TRP A 95 8.52 13.86 16.50
C TRP A 95 9.95 13.40 16.78
N ALA A 96 10.55 12.64 15.84
CA ALA A 96 11.92 12.15 15.93
C ALA A 96 12.98 13.25 15.70
N ASP A 97 12.74 14.18 14.78
CA ASP A 97 13.63 15.30 14.45
C ASP A 97 12.87 16.62 14.40
N LYS A 98 13.16 17.50 15.37
CA LYS A 98 12.53 18.82 15.49
C LYS A 98 12.89 19.78 14.35
N ASN A 99 13.96 19.53 13.61
CA ASN A 99 14.31 20.36 12.45
C ASN A 99 13.34 20.17 11.28
N LEU A 100 12.55 19.09 11.30
CA LEU A 100 11.53 18.81 10.29
C LEU A 100 10.18 19.42 10.63
N ASP A 101 10.07 20.22 11.69
CA ASP A 101 8.79 20.85 12.07
C ASP A 101 8.18 21.65 10.90
N ASN A 102 6.86 21.54 10.74
CA ASN A 102 6.10 22.10 9.63
C ASN A 102 6.49 21.64 8.21
N THR A 103 7.24 20.54 8.06
CA THR A 103 7.55 19.95 6.74
C THR A 103 6.68 18.73 6.44
N LEU A 104 6.34 18.52 5.16
CA LEU A 104 5.62 17.33 4.69
C LEU A 104 6.63 16.29 4.22
N GLN A 105 6.66 15.12 4.86
CA GLN A 105 7.57 14.01 4.50
C GLN A 105 6.90 13.00 3.57
N HIS A 106 6.08 13.49 2.66
CA HIS A 106 5.33 12.67 1.71
C HIS A 106 5.35 13.27 0.30
N HIS A 107 5.63 12.43 -0.69
CA HIS A 107 5.57 12.79 -2.09
C HIS A 107 4.25 12.32 -2.71
N TRP A 108 3.46 13.28 -3.18
CA TRP A 108 2.28 13.02 -3.99
C TRP A 108 2.67 12.91 -5.46
N MET A 109 2.39 11.76 -6.06
CA MET A 109 2.64 11.54 -7.48
C MET A 109 1.35 11.52 -8.28
N ALA A 110 1.40 12.16 -9.45
CA ALA A 110 0.36 11.99 -10.45
C ALA A 110 0.42 10.57 -11.03
N GLU A 111 -0.75 9.99 -11.27
CA GLU A 111 -1.04 8.60 -11.66
C GLU A 111 -0.16 8.03 -12.80
N LYS A 112 0.43 8.88 -13.66
CA LYS A 112 1.30 8.48 -14.78
C LYS A 112 2.81 8.40 -14.46
N LYS A 113 3.21 8.70 -13.23
CA LYS A 113 4.61 8.74 -12.79
C LYS A 113 4.97 7.69 -11.74
N ASN A 114 4.04 6.81 -11.35
CA ASN A 114 4.25 5.80 -10.32
C ASN A 114 4.92 4.52 -10.86
N ILE A 115 6.14 4.67 -11.40
CA ILE A 115 6.90 3.60 -12.06
C ILE A 115 7.13 2.38 -11.14
N PRO A 116 7.48 2.53 -9.86
CA PRO A 116 7.71 1.37 -9.00
C PRO A 116 6.45 0.53 -8.78
N SER A 117 5.29 1.17 -8.64
CA SER A 117 4.00 0.48 -8.49
C SER A 117 3.64 -0.33 -9.74
N GLU A 118 3.88 0.23 -10.94
CA GLU A 118 3.69 -0.50 -12.21
C GLU A 118 4.62 -1.73 -12.32
N ILE A 119 5.87 -1.60 -11.87
CA ILE A 119 6.85 -2.70 -11.88
C ILE A 119 6.43 -3.82 -10.93
N ILE A 120 6.09 -3.49 -9.68
CA ILE A 120 5.61 -4.47 -8.69
C ILE A 120 4.42 -5.23 -9.25
N TRP A 121 3.44 -4.49 -9.79
CA TRP A 121 2.25 -5.09 -10.34
C TRP A 121 2.58 -6.06 -11.48
N SER A 122 3.47 -5.66 -12.40
CA SER A 122 3.89 -6.51 -13.52
C SER A 122 4.52 -7.82 -13.02
N VAL A 123 5.43 -7.73 -12.04
CA VAL A 123 6.09 -8.91 -11.44
C VAL A 123 5.07 -9.78 -10.71
N PHE A 124 4.22 -9.17 -9.88
CA PHE A 124 3.19 -9.84 -9.11
C PHE A 124 2.21 -10.60 -10.00
N HIS A 125 1.68 -9.93 -11.01
CA HIS A 125 0.74 -10.53 -11.97
C HIS A 125 1.36 -11.68 -12.76
N THR A 126 2.63 -11.55 -13.13
CA THR A 126 3.28 -12.58 -13.97
C THR A 126 3.57 -13.85 -13.18
N HIS A 127 3.87 -13.75 -11.87
CA HIS A 127 4.40 -14.88 -11.10
C HIS A 127 3.49 -15.37 -9.98
N PHE A 128 2.67 -14.49 -9.39
CA PHE A 128 1.98 -14.77 -8.14
C PHE A 128 0.46 -14.70 -8.25
N SER A 129 -0.11 -13.89 -9.14
CA SER A 129 -1.57 -13.66 -9.16
C SER A 129 -2.38 -14.94 -9.33
N PHE A 130 -1.93 -15.87 -10.17
CA PHE A 130 -2.62 -17.15 -10.40
C PHE A 130 -2.80 -17.96 -9.11
N GLY A 131 -1.79 -17.97 -8.23
CA GLY A 131 -1.88 -18.68 -6.95
C GLY A 131 -2.92 -18.04 -6.01
N TYR A 132 -2.93 -16.71 -5.93
CA TYR A 132 -3.92 -15.97 -5.14
C TYR A 132 -5.33 -16.17 -5.67
N GLU A 133 -5.53 -16.06 -6.98
CA GLU A 133 -6.84 -16.24 -7.62
C GLU A 133 -7.40 -17.66 -7.37
N GLY A 134 -6.54 -18.68 -7.40
CA GLY A 134 -6.93 -20.05 -7.03
C GLY A 134 -7.40 -20.17 -5.57
N ILE A 135 -6.71 -19.51 -4.64
CA ILE A 135 -7.09 -19.50 -3.21
C ILE A 135 -8.42 -18.75 -3.03
N PHE A 136 -8.62 -17.61 -3.70
CA PHE A 136 -9.85 -16.85 -3.63
C PHE A 136 -11.04 -17.64 -4.19
N GLN A 137 -10.86 -18.28 -5.34
CA GLN A 137 -11.86 -19.12 -5.95
C GLN A 137 -12.25 -20.30 -5.03
N PHE A 138 -11.25 -20.96 -4.44
CA PHE A 138 -11.49 -22.00 -3.45
C PHE A 138 -12.28 -21.48 -2.24
N GLY A 139 -11.93 -20.29 -1.72
CA GLY A 139 -12.65 -19.66 -0.61
C GLY A 139 -14.13 -19.37 -0.93
N ILE A 140 -14.44 -18.97 -2.17
CA ILE A 140 -15.82 -18.79 -2.64
C ILE A 140 -16.55 -20.12 -2.69
N GLU A 141 -15.94 -21.16 -3.25
CA GLU A 141 -16.52 -22.49 -3.38
C GLU A 141 -16.81 -23.14 -2.01
N GLN A 142 -15.95 -22.88 -1.03
CA GLN A 142 -16.14 -23.33 0.36
C GLN A 142 -17.08 -22.42 1.17
N GLY A 143 -17.51 -21.28 0.62
CA GLY A 143 -18.37 -20.32 1.32
C GLY A 143 -17.70 -19.59 2.47
N TRP A 144 -16.37 -19.41 2.44
CA TRP A 144 -15.63 -18.65 3.45
C TRP A 144 -16.00 -17.18 3.45
N TYR A 145 -16.41 -16.65 2.30
CA TYR A 145 -16.84 -15.28 2.17
C TYR A 145 -17.83 -15.10 1.02
N ASP A 146 -18.70 -14.08 1.14
CA ASP A 146 -19.68 -13.73 0.10
C ASP A 146 -19.23 -12.47 -0.66
N LEU A 147 -19.17 -12.59 -1.98
CA LEU A 147 -18.88 -11.50 -2.92
C LEU A 147 -19.90 -10.35 -2.82
N LYS A 148 -21.15 -10.67 -2.48
CA LYS A 148 -22.26 -9.71 -2.44
C LYS A 148 -22.40 -8.99 -1.11
N VAL A 149 -21.82 -9.54 -0.04
CA VAL A 149 -21.91 -9.01 1.32
C VAL A 149 -20.53 -9.00 1.97
N PRO A 150 -19.67 -8.02 1.63
CA PRO A 150 -18.43 -7.83 2.34
C PRO A 150 -18.75 -7.27 3.74
N LEU A 151 -18.88 -8.17 4.73
CA LEU A 151 -19.20 -7.83 6.12
C LEU A 151 -18.30 -6.69 6.65
N GLU A 152 -17.03 -6.69 6.24
CA GLU A 152 -16.01 -5.73 6.65
C GLU A 152 -15.98 -4.44 5.83
N ALA A 153 -16.67 -4.35 4.68
CA ALA A 153 -16.86 -3.07 4.01
C ALA A 153 -17.66 -2.10 4.91
N TYR A 154 -18.54 -2.63 5.77
CA TYR A 154 -19.35 -1.86 6.71
C TYR A 154 -18.66 -1.56 8.05
N ILE A 155 -17.54 -2.22 8.37
CA ILE A 155 -16.77 -1.99 9.63
C ILE A 155 -15.91 -0.71 9.54
N SER A 156 -15.98 0.03 8.44
CA SER A 156 -15.31 1.32 8.23
C SER A 156 -15.83 2.49 9.10
N SER A 157 -16.51 2.20 10.23
CA SER A 157 -17.09 3.17 11.17
C SER A 157 -16.55 3.09 12.61
N LEU A 158 -15.41 2.42 12.84
CA LEU A 158 -14.70 2.51 14.12
C LEU A 158 -13.66 3.64 14.11
#